data_AF-A0A3C1RGF8-F1
#
_entry.id   AF-A0A3C1RGF8-F1
#
_cell.length_a   1.000
_cell.length_b   1.000
_cell.length_c   1.000
_cell.angle_alpha   90.00
_cell.angle_beta   90.00
_cell.angle_gamma   90.00
#
_symmetry.space_group_name_H-M   'P 1'
#
loop_
_entity.id
_entity.type
_entity.pdbx_description
1 polymer ?
#
loop_
_entity_poly.entity_id
_entity_poly.type
_entity_poly.pdbx_seq_one_letter_code
_entity_poly.pdbx_strand_id
1 'polypeptide(L)' 'MITRKQRLDYRNAKVKEYFTALEKKHPQWKLQALLEDTAREFPPLATGTISAIIKGTGKYAQ' A
#
# COMPACT_ATOMS: atom_id res chain seq x y z
N MET A 1 16.14 -1.99 19.15
CA MET A 1 14.65 -1.94 19.15
C MET A 1 14.18 -1.18 17.93
N ILE A 2 13.29 -1.74 17.12
CA ILE A 2 12.67 -1.01 16.01
C ILE A 2 11.61 -0.05 16.58
N THR A 3 11.65 1.21 16.19
CA THR A 3 10.68 2.22 16.64
C THR A 3 9.33 2.04 15.94
N ARG A 4 8.26 2.60 16.52
CA ARG A 4 6.93 2.59 15.89
C ARG A 4 6.96 3.18 14.47
N LYS A 5 7.72 4.25 14.28
CA LYS A 5 7.89 4.91 12.98
C LYS A 5 8.52 3.96 11.96
N GLN A 6 9.64 3.32 12.31
CA GLN A 6 10.31 2.35 11.43
C GLN A 6 9.40 1.16 11.06
N ARG A 7 8.55 0.69 11.97
CA ARG A 7 7.56 -0.36 11.64
C ARG A 7 6.53 0.12 10.62
N LEU A 8 6.06 1.36 10.74
CA LEU A 8 5.11 1.96 9.81
C LEU A 8 5.76 2.21 8.44
N ASP A 9 6.99 2.72 8.42
CA ASP A 9 7.77 2.94 7.20
C ASP A 9 7.99 1.61 6.45
N TYR A 10 8.40 0.56 7.17
CA TYR A 10 8.57 -0.78 6.60
C TYR A 10 7.27 -1.34 6.00
N ARG A 11 6.16 -1.25 6.73
CA ARG A 11 4.85 -1.69 6.24
C ARG A 11 4.44 -0.89 4.99
N ASN A 12 4.61 0.43 5.00
CA ASN A 12 4.24 1.27 3.87
C ASN A 12 5.10 0.97 2.63
N ALA A 13 6.39 0.68 2.81
CA ALA A 13 7.27 0.21 1.74
C ALA A 13 6.77 -1.14 1.16
N LYS A 14 6.38 -2.09 2.02
CA LYS A 14 5.84 -3.38 1.59
C LYS A 14 4.53 -3.26 0.83
N VAL A 15 3.65 -2.34 1.25
CA VAL A 15 2.41 -2.02 0.51
C VAL A 15 2.73 -1.51 -0.90
N LYS A 16 3.69 -0.58 -1.04
CA LYS A 16 4.11 -0.05 -2.34
C LYS A 16 4.70 -1.16 -3.22
N GLU A 17 5.58 -1.98 -2.67
CA GLU A 17 6.22 -3.10 -3.36
C GLU A 17 5.18 -4.09 -3.90
N TYR A 18 4.23 -4.51 -3.05
CA TYR A 18 3.15 -5.42 -3.44
C TYR A 18 2.25 -4.81 -4.52
N PHE A 19 1.83 -3.55 -4.34
CA PHE A 19 0.97 -2.88 -5.31
C PHE A 19 1.63 -2.80 -6.69
N THR A 20 2.91 -2.41 -6.75
CA THR A 20 3.66 -2.35 -8.02
C THR A 20 3.84 -3.74 -8.63
N ALA A 21 4.08 -4.78 -7.82
CA ALA A 21 4.16 -6.15 -8.33
C ALA A 21 2.81 -6.62 -8.91
N LEU A 22 1.71 -6.28 -8.24
CA LEU A 22 0.35 -6.62 -8.66
C LEU A 22 -0.03 -5.89 -9.95
N GLU A 23 0.29 -4.59 -10.05
CA GLU A 23 0.07 -3.78 -11.25
C GLU A 23 0.84 -4.36 -12.45
N LYS A 24 2.10 -4.76 -12.27
CA LYS A 24 2.90 -5.41 -13.32
C LYS A 24 2.33 -6.77 -13.75
N LYS A 25 1.79 -7.54 -12.79
CA LYS A 25 1.19 -8.86 -13.05
C LYS A 25 -0.16 -8.73 -13.76
N HIS A 26 -0.89 -7.65 -13.51
CA HIS A 26 -2.24 -7.42 -14.01
C HIS A 26 -2.40 -5.99 -14.58
N PRO A 27 -1.72 -5.64 -15.68
CA PRO A 27 -1.73 -4.29 -16.24
C PRO A 27 -3.12 -3.83 -16.73
N GLN A 28 -4.02 -4.76 -17.02
CA GLN A 28 -5.40 -4.50 -17.44
C GLN A 28 -6.37 -4.26 -16.27
N TRP A 29 -5.95 -4.48 -15.03
CA TRP A 29 -6.81 -4.27 -13.87
C TRP A 29 -7.04 -2.78 -13.62
N LYS A 30 -8.26 -2.44 -13.22
CA LYS A 30 -8.59 -1.09 -12.77
C LYS A 30 -7.85 -0.80 -11.46
N LEU A 31 -7.47 0.46 -11.27
CA LEU A 31 -6.84 0.94 -10.04
C LEU A 31 -7.58 0.48 -8.78
N GLN A 32 -8.92 0.53 -8.80
CA GLN A 32 -9.73 0.11 -7.66
C GLN A 32 -9.58 -1.37 -7.32
N ALA A 33 -9.50 -2.26 -8.32
CA ALA A 33 -9.27 -3.69 -8.10
C ALA A 33 -7.89 -3.94 -7.51
N LEU A 34 -6.86 -3.23 -7.99
CA LEU A 34 -5.50 -3.31 -7.44
C LEU A 34 -5.47 -2.84 -5.97
N LEU A 35 -6.18 -1.76 -5.64
CA LEU A 35 -6.28 -1.24 -4.27
C LEU A 35 -7.03 -2.21 -3.35
N GLU A 36 -8.13 -2.80 -3.80
CA GLU A 36 -8.92 -3.77 -3.02
C GLU A 36 -8.13 -5.04 -2.72
N ASP A 37 -7.43 -5.58 -3.72
CA ASP A 37 -6.60 -6.76 -3.54
C ASP A 37 -5.42 -6.48 -2.59
N THR A 38 -4.77 -5.33 -2.77
CA THR A 38 -3.71 -4.89 -1.84
C THR A 38 -4.25 -4.70 -0.43
N ALA A 39 -5.46 -4.18 -0.25
CA ALA A 39 -6.05 -4.03 1.10
C ALA A 39 -6.35 -5.38 1.76
N ARG A 40 -6.71 -6.41 0.97
CA ARG A 40 -6.93 -7.78 1.48
C ARG A 40 -5.62 -8.42 1.97
N GLU A 41 -4.51 -8.16 1.30
CA GLU A 41 -3.20 -8.68 1.68
C GLU A 41 -2.62 -7.99 2.92
N PHE A 42 -2.98 -6.73 3.18
CA PHE A 42 -2.45 -5.94 4.30
C PHE A 42 -3.52 -5.56 5.35
N PRO A 43 -4.17 -6.51 6.04
CA PRO A 43 -5.06 -6.17 7.15
C PRO A 43 -4.28 -5.51 8.30
N PRO A 44 -4.87 -4.54 9.03
CA PRO A 44 -6.24 -4.03 8.94
C PRO A 44 -6.35 -2.76 8.05
N LEU A 45 -5.52 -2.61 7.02
CA LEU A 45 -5.54 -1.39 6.19
C LEU A 45 -6.76 -1.36 5.28
N ALA A 46 -7.55 -0.29 5.38
CA ALA A 46 -8.60 -0.01 4.41
C ALA A 46 -8.01 0.44 3.07
N THR A 47 -8.75 0.22 1.98
CA THR A 47 -8.42 0.68 0.61
C THR A 47 -8.05 2.16 0.55
N GLY A 48 -8.75 3.02 1.29
CA GLY A 48 -8.41 4.44 1.37
C GLY A 48 -7.03 4.71 1.97
N THR A 49 -6.59 3.89 2.93
CA THR A 49 -5.25 3.98 3.51
C THR A 49 -4.19 3.49 2.55
N ILE A 50 -4.43 2.38 1.83
CA ILE A 50 -3.54 1.92 0.77
C ILE A 50 -3.39 3.01 -0.29
N SER A 51 -4.50 3.59 -0.77
CA SER A 51 -4.48 4.68 -1.74
C SER A 51 -3.64 5.87 -1.27
N ALA A 52 -3.77 6.27 0.00
CA ALA A 52 -2.95 7.35 0.57
C ALA A 52 -1.46 6.98 0.69
N ILE A 53 -1.13 5.72 1.00
CA ILE A 53 0.25 5.21 1.03
C ILE A 53 0.86 5.23 -0.37
N ILE A 54 0.14 4.75 -1.39
CA ILE A 54 0.62 4.70 -2.77
C ILE A 54 0.80 6.12 -3.33
N LYS A 55 -0.19 7.00 -3.13
CA LYS A 55 -0.13 8.39 -3.61
C LYS A 55 0.81 9.27 -2.80
N GLY A 56 1.28 8.82 -1.63
CA GLY A 56 2.12 9.62 -0.74
C GLY A 56 1.41 10.86 -0.23
N THR A 57 0.14 10.77 0.17
CA THR A 57 -0.65 11.93 0.63
C THR A 57 -0.84 11.94 2.15
N GLY A 58 -1.07 13.14 2.71
CA GLY A 58 -1.28 13.33 4.14
C GLY A 58 -0.07 12.87 4.97
N LYS A 59 -0.31 12.13 6.05
CA LYS A 59 0.77 11.60 6.93
C LYS A 59 1.67 10.53 6.29
N TYR A 60 1.38 10.15 5.03
CA TYR A 60 2.15 9.17 4.26
C TYR A 60 3.00 9.84 3.16
N ALA A 61 2.99 11.18 3.10
CA ALA A 61 3.97 11.97 2.36
C ALA A 61 5.31 11.91 3.12
N GLN A 62 6.03 10.81 2.95
CA GLN A 62 7.39 10.59 3.46
C GLN A 62 8.33 10.27 2.30
#